data_AF-A0A482ZYX6-F1
#
_entry.id   AF-A0A482ZYX6-F1
#
_cell.length_a   1.000
_cell.length_b   1.000
_cell.length_c   1.000
_cell.angle_alpha   90.00
_cell.angle_beta   90.00
_cell.angle_gamma   90.00
#
_symmetry.space_group_name_H-M   'P 1'
#
loop_
_entity.id
_entity.type
_entity.pdbx_description
1 polymer ?
#
loop_
_entity_poly.entity_id
_entity_poly.type
_entity_poly.pdbx_seq_one_letter_code
_entity_poly.pdbx_strand_id
1 'polypeptide(L)'
;MFWQEDIKQEHFTLPEAIQDAVFSIRTKVLPIDHAYPLSQALLKHLPWLAKVNAGVFDISVADGNGWEQDHESGFYYPSKRSKLNIRIPKERFGDIATLAGKILDLGEYQIEVVKALEPKLMSDMQIVFAKHITCDENASEEEFLQTSFTQLQALGIVPKKMMAGLKRKISTPNGIIHTCSLMVADLRKTESVTLQEQGIGAHRLLGCGLFLPQKGIDSVNAV
;
A
#
# COMPACT_ATOMS: atom_id res chain seq x y z
N MET A 1 -30.61 -0.28 -41.42
CA MET A 1 -29.64 -1.20 -40.82
C MET A 1 -28.92 -0.42 -39.74
N PHE A 2 -29.20 -0.69 -38.46
CA PHE A 2 -28.57 0.00 -37.34
C PHE A 2 -27.28 -0.75 -37.01
N TRP A 3 -26.14 -0.20 -37.46
CA TRP A 3 -24.82 -0.63 -37.04
C TRP A 3 -24.34 0.32 -35.94
N GLN A 4 -24.14 -0.20 -34.74
CA GLN A 4 -23.37 0.48 -33.70
C GLN A 4 -21.99 -0.17 -33.73
N GLU A 5 -20.98 0.56 -34.20
CA GLU A 5 -19.59 0.14 -34.08
C GLU A 5 -19.21 0.12 -32.60
N ASP A 6 -18.41 -0.88 -32.20
CA ASP A 6 -17.83 -0.93 -30.86
C ASP A 6 -17.13 0.39 -30.56
N ILE A 7 -17.53 1.02 -29.44
CA ILE A 7 -16.93 2.25 -28.95
C ILE A 7 -15.42 2.01 -28.83
N LYS A 8 -14.64 2.70 -29.67
CA LYS A 8 -13.17 2.70 -29.60
C LYS A 8 -12.79 2.91 -28.13
N GLN A 9 -12.03 1.96 -27.57
CA GLN A 9 -11.55 2.01 -26.20
C GLN A 9 -11.04 3.43 -25.90
N GLU A 10 -11.74 4.14 -25.01
CA GLU A 10 -11.31 5.45 -24.57
C GLU A 10 -9.87 5.35 -24.06
N HIS A 11 -9.00 6.24 -24.55
CA HIS A 11 -7.63 6.34 -24.07
C HIS A 11 -7.67 6.78 -22.61
N PHE A 12 -7.58 5.82 -21.69
CA PHE A 12 -7.47 6.10 -20.26
C PHE A 12 -6.05 6.61 -19.95
N THR A 13 -5.96 7.87 -19.54
CA THR A 13 -4.70 8.47 -19.11
C THR A 13 -4.63 8.43 -17.58
N LEU A 14 -3.52 7.94 -17.05
CA LEU A 14 -3.31 7.89 -15.60
C LEU A 14 -3.20 9.31 -15.02
N PRO A 15 -3.97 9.63 -13.97
CA PRO A 15 -3.75 10.83 -13.19
C PRO A 15 -2.35 10.84 -12.58
N GLU A 16 -1.76 12.04 -12.50
CA GLU A 16 -0.44 12.25 -11.88
C GLU A 16 -0.52 12.89 -10.50
N ALA A 17 -1.73 13.19 -10.00
CA ALA A 17 -1.94 13.97 -8.78
C ALA A 17 -1.41 13.26 -7.53
N ILE A 18 -1.56 11.93 -7.46
CA ILE A 18 -1.04 11.10 -6.38
C ILE A 18 -0.02 10.12 -6.95
N GLN A 19 1.16 10.03 -6.32
CA GLN A 19 2.23 9.14 -6.75
C GLN A 19 2.93 8.52 -5.55
N ASP A 20 3.60 7.40 -5.76
CA ASP A 20 4.47 6.80 -4.76
C ASP A 20 5.88 7.38 -4.91
N ALA A 21 6.34 8.12 -3.91
CA ALA A 21 7.74 8.51 -3.78
C ALA A 21 8.55 7.28 -3.36
N VAL A 22 9.54 6.91 -4.15
CA VAL A 22 10.32 5.68 -3.97
C VAL A 22 11.75 6.03 -3.59
N PHE A 23 12.26 5.39 -2.54
CA PHE A 23 13.64 5.55 -2.09
C PHE A 23 14.37 4.21 -2.03
N SER A 24 15.60 4.19 -2.52
CA SER A 24 16.52 3.11 -2.15
C SER A 24 16.96 3.29 -0.72
N ILE A 25 16.94 2.20 0.04
CA ILE A 25 17.32 2.18 1.45
C ILE A 25 18.50 1.24 1.67
N ARG A 26 19.21 1.44 2.77
CA ARG A 26 20.18 0.50 3.32
C ARG A 26 19.89 0.30 4.80
N THR A 27 19.74 -0.95 5.18
CA THR A 27 19.63 -1.40 6.57
C THR A 27 20.16 -2.83 6.65
N LYS A 28 20.69 -3.21 7.80
CA LYS A 28 21.17 -4.57 8.04
C LYS A 28 20.03 -5.51 8.40
N VAL A 29 19.06 -5.02 9.16
CA VAL A 29 17.98 -5.80 9.77
C VAL A 29 16.80 -4.87 10.07
N LEU A 30 15.58 -5.39 10.00
CA LEU A 30 14.35 -4.69 10.39
C LEU A 30 13.47 -5.60 11.24
N PRO A 31 12.78 -5.08 12.27
CA PRO A 31 11.76 -5.86 12.95
C PRO A 31 10.60 -6.15 12.01
N ILE A 32 9.99 -7.33 12.16
CA ILE A 32 8.81 -7.72 11.37
C ILE A 32 7.68 -6.70 11.57
N ASP A 33 7.48 -6.25 12.80
CA ASP A 33 6.47 -5.24 13.17
C ASP A 33 7.06 -3.82 13.23
N HIS A 34 7.70 -3.39 12.13
CA HIS A 34 8.35 -2.07 12.06
C HIS A 34 7.41 -0.93 11.63
N ALA A 35 6.14 -1.19 11.37
CA ALA A 35 5.22 -0.19 10.81
C ALA A 35 5.09 1.06 11.71
N TYR A 36 4.89 0.86 13.01
CA TYR A 36 4.82 1.96 13.98
C TYR A 36 6.13 2.75 14.11
N PRO A 37 7.28 2.13 14.45
CA PRO A 37 8.53 2.89 14.60
C PRO A 37 8.96 3.56 13.29
N LEU A 38 8.73 2.95 12.12
CA LEU A 38 8.99 3.57 10.81
C LEU A 38 8.15 4.85 10.64
N SER A 39 6.86 4.78 10.95
CA SER A 39 5.95 5.92 10.87
C SER A 39 6.41 7.07 11.77
N GLN A 40 6.79 6.77 13.01
CA GLN A 40 7.29 7.78 13.95
C GLN A 40 8.61 8.39 13.46
N ALA A 41 9.54 7.58 12.94
CA ALA A 41 10.80 8.07 12.40
C ALA A 41 10.58 9.00 11.20
N LEU A 42 9.64 8.67 10.31
CA LEU A 42 9.27 9.51 9.18
C LEU A 42 8.63 10.82 9.64
N LEU A 43 7.71 10.77 10.63
CA LEU A 43 7.05 11.96 11.14
C LEU A 43 8.00 12.93 11.86
N LYS A 44 9.11 12.45 12.43
CA LYS A 44 10.16 13.31 12.98
C LYS A 44 10.83 14.16 11.89
N HIS A 45 11.07 13.59 10.71
CA HIS A 45 11.70 14.29 9.58
C HIS A 45 10.69 15.05 8.72
N LEU A 46 9.47 14.53 8.59
CA LEU A 46 8.41 15.02 7.70
C LEU A 46 7.07 15.10 8.45
N PRO A 47 6.90 16.00 9.44
CA PRO A 47 5.67 16.08 10.24
C PRO A 47 4.41 16.36 9.42
N TRP A 48 4.57 16.92 8.23
CA TRP A 48 3.48 17.22 7.32
C TRP A 48 2.79 15.97 6.77
N LEU A 49 3.41 14.78 6.83
CA LEU A 49 2.78 13.53 6.37
C LEU A 49 1.46 13.27 7.11
N ALA A 50 1.36 13.66 8.38
CA ALA A 50 0.13 13.53 9.17
C ALA A 50 -0.99 14.51 8.78
N LYS A 51 -0.67 15.57 8.02
CA LYS A 51 -1.62 16.61 7.61
C LYS A 51 -2.18 16.38 6.20
N VAL A 52 -1.67 15.37 5.50
CA VAL A 52 -2.12 14.99 4.16
C VAL A 52 -2.53 13.52 4.17
N ASN A 53 -3.22 13.07 3.13
CA ASN A 53 -3.65 11.67 3.01
C ASN A 53 -2.48 10.71 2.62
N ALA A 54 -1.32 10.87 3.25
CA ALA A 54 -0.12 10.10 2.93
C ALA A 54 -0.25 8.64 3.37
N GLY A 55 0.32 7.74 2.57
CA GLY A 55 0.42 6.31 2.86
C GLY A 55 1.88 5.89 2.97
N VAL A 56 2.27 5.24 4.06
CA VAL A 56 3.62 4.67 4.22
C VAL A 56 3.51 3.17 4.00
N PHE A 57 4.15 2.66 2.96
CA PHE A 57 4.17 1.22 2.72
C PHE A 57 5.17 0.52 3.65
N ASP A 58 4.75 -0.64 4.13
CA ASP A 58 5.62 -1.60 4.81
C ASP A 58 6.82 -1.96 3.93
N ILE A 59 8.02 -2.01 4.52
CA ILE A 59 9.23 -2.40 3.79
C ILE A 59 9.22 -3.91 3.65
N SER A 60 8.60 -4.36 2.57
CA SER A 60 8.47 -5.79 2.30
C SER A 60 9.82 -6.40 1.96
N VAL A 61 10.10 -7.53 2.60
CA VAL A 61 11.22 -8.42 2.27
C VAL A 61 10.62 -9.64 1.58
N ALA A 62 11.35 -10.18 0.60
CA ALA A 62 10.89 -11.36 -0.13
C ALA A 62 10.77 -12.55 0.84
N ASP A 63 9.64 -13.22 0.78
CA ASP A 63 9.32 -14.45 1.49
C ASP A 63 8.76 -15.42 0.43
N GLY A 64 9.36 -16.61 0.30
CA GLY A 64 9.13 -17.56 -0.79
C GLY A 64 10.21 -17.57 -1.90
N ASN A 65 10.05 -18.43 -2.90
CA ASN A 65 11.05 -18.70 -3.96
C ASN A 65 12.45 -19.05 -3.42
N GLY A 66 12.51 -19.84 -2.34
CA GLY A 66 13.75 -20.25 -1.68
C GLY A 66 14.31 -19.26 -0.66
N TRP A 67 13.64 -18.14 -0.42
CA TRP A 67 13.90 -17.25 0.72
C TRP A 67 12.91 -17.58 1.83
N GLU A 68 13.41 -17.95 3.00
CA GLU A 68 12.61 -18.20 4.19
C GLU A 68 12.97 -17.14 5.23
N GLN A 69 11.97 -16.40 5.71
CA GLN A 69 12.17 -15.47 6.80
C GLN A 69 12.04 -16.23 8.12
N ASP A 70 12.99 -16.00 9.02
CA ASP A 70 12.90 -16.53 10.38
C ASP A 70 11.95 -15.66 11.20
N HIS A 71 10.66 -16.03 11.18
CA HIS A 71 9.63 -15.38 11.97
C HIS A 71 9.80 -15.62 13.48
N GLU A 72 10.59 -16.63 13.91
CA GLU A 72 10.92 -16.86 15.32
C GLU A 72 11.92 -15.82 15.84
N SER A 73 12.89 -15.42 15.01
CA SER A 73 13.84 -14.35 15.34
C SER A 73 13.18 -12.98 15.46
N GLY A 74 12.02 -12.76 14.82
CA GLY A 74 11.30 -11.50 14.83
C GLY A 74 11.86 -10.41 13.91
N PHE A 75 12.80 -10.76 13.03
CA PHE A 75 13.46 -9.81 12.13
C PHE A 75 13.48 -10.25 10.65
N TYR A 76 13.56 -9.26 9.76
CA TYR A 76 13.83 -9.42 8.35
C TYR A 76 15.21 -8.91 7.98
N TYR A 77 15.78 -9.49 6.90
CA TYR A 77 17.02 -9.03 6.27
C TYR A 77 16.73 -8.45 4.88
N PRO A 78 16.52 -7.12 4.78
CA PRO A 78 16.16 -6.50 3.51
C PRO A 78 17.27 -6.63 2.47
N SER A 79 16.89 -7.08 1.28
CA SER A 79 17.82 -7.11 0.14
C SER A 79 18.05 -5.70 -0.42
N LYS A 80 19.04 -5.54 -1.30
CA LYS A 80 19.23 -4.29 -2.07
C LYS A 80 18.00 -3.88 -2.91
N ARG A 81 17.04 -4.79 -3.12
CA ARG A 81 15.80 -4.52 -3.85
C ARG A 81 14.71 -3.91 -2.97
N SER A 82 14.77 -4.06 -1.64
CA SER A 82 13.82 -3.42 -0.73
C SER A 82 13.89 -1.90 -0.88
N LYS A 83 12.71 -1.28 -0.89
CA LYS A 83 12.52 0.17 -1.05
C LYS A 83 11.57 0.68 0.00
N LEU A 84 11.78 1.92 0.40
CA LEU A 84 10.77 2.70 1.10
C LEU A 84 9.89 3.35 0.04
N ASN A 85 8.57 3.14 0.12
CA ASN A 85 7.60 3.76 -0.77
C ASN A 85 6.62 4.57 0.10
N ILE A 86 6.33 5.80 -0.31
CA ILE A 86 5.40 6.69 0.40
C ILE A 86 4.45 7.31 -0.62
N ARG A 87 3.15 7.01 -0.52
CA ARG A 87 2.09 7.57 -1.37
C ARG A 87 1.77 8.99 -0.92
N ILE A 88 1.93 9.98 -1.80
CA ILE A 88 1.72 11.40 -1.49
C ILE A 88 1.16 12.17 -2.70
N PRO A 89 0.60 13.36 -2.48
CA PRO A 89 0.33 14.31 -3.56
C PRO A 89 1.61 14.77 -4.25
N LYS A 90 1.55 14.93 -5.58
CA LYS A 90 2.68 15.33 -6.45
C LYS A 90 3.32 16.64 -5.99
N GLU A 91 2.53 17.55 -5.46
CA GLU A 91 2.98 18.87 -5.00
C GLU A 91 3.96 18.77 -3.82
N ARG A 92 3.98 17.64 -3.10
CA ARG A 92 4.86 17.41 -1.94
C ARG A 92 6.18 16.73 -2.30
N PHE A 93 6.46 16.50 -3.58
CA PHE A 93 7.72 15.86 -4.01
C PHE A 93 8.97 16.69 -3.69
N GLY A 94 8.86 18.02 -3.71
CA GLY A 94 9.95 18.90 -3.26
C GLY A 94 10.28 18.69 -1.78
N ASP A 95 9.25 18.60 -0.93
CA ASP A 95 9.42 18.42 0.51
C ASP A 95 9.96 17.03 0.85
N ILE A 96 9.43 15.98 0.21
CA ILE A 96 9.84 14.60 0.52
C ILE A 96 11.27 14.29 0.03
N ALA A 97 11.77 15.00 -0.97
CA ALA A 97 13.13 14.83 -1.47
C ALA A 97 14.20 15.08 -0.39
N THR A 98 13.89 15.89 0.63
CA THR A 98 14.76 16.16 1.78
C THR A 98 15.07 14.93 2.64
N LEU A 99 14.32 13.84 2.45
CA LEU A 99 14.53 12.55 3.11
C LEU A 99 15.79 11.83 2.59
N ALA A 100 16.21 12.11 1.36
CA ALA A 100 17.43 11.50 0.80
C ALA A 100 18.66 11.92 1.62
N GLY A 101 19.51 10.94 1.94
CA GLY A 101 20.68 11.10 2.82
C GLY A 101 20.36 11.08 4.32
N LYS A 102 19.08 10.99 4.73
CA LYS A 102 18.71 10.92 6.15
C LYS A 102 18.81 9.49 6.68
N ILE A 103 18.96 9.41 8.00
CA ILE A 103 18.84 8.16 8.75
C ILE A 103 17.51 8.21 9.51
N LEU A 104 16.68 7.19 9.29
CA LEU A 104 15.49 6.94 10.07
C LEU A 104 15.89 6.09 11.28
N ASP A 105 15.70 6.66 12.47
CA ASP A 105 15.97 6.00 13.73
C ASP A 105 14.70 5.33 14.26
N LEU A 106 14.73 3.99 14.28
CA LEU A 106 13.66 3.11 14.74
C LEU A 106 13.99 2.49 16.12
N GLY A 107 14.89 3.12 16.89
CA GLY A 107 15.37 2.61 18.18
C GLY A 107 16.64 1.78 17.98
N GLU A 108 16.54 0.47 18.18
CA GLU A 108 17.69 -0.44 17.98
C GLU A 108 18.06 -0.62 16.49
N TYR A 109 17.21 -0.12 15.58
CA TYR A 109 17.36 -0.26 14.14
C TYR A 109 17.46 1.09 13.45
N GLN A 110 18.19 1.12 12.35
CA GLN A 110 18.36 2.32 11.54
C GLN A 110 18.17 2.00 10.06
N ILE A 111 17.55 2.93 9.34
CA ILE A 111 17.40 2.86 7.89
C ILE A 111 18.06 4.09 7.28
N GLU A 112 19.12 3.88 6.52
CA GLU A 112 19.72 4.91 5.69
C GLU A 112 18.85 5.07 4.42
N VAL A 113 18.30 6.26 4.20
CA VAL A 113 17.58 6.61 2.97
C VAL A 113 18.60 7.10 1.97
N VAL A 114 19.09 6.22 1.10
CA VAL A 114 20.27 6.47 0.26
C VAL A 114 19.99 7.52 -0.82
N LYS A 115 18.92 7.34 -1.60
CA LYS A 115 18.54 8.27 -2.68
C LYS A 115 17.09 8.07 -3.09
N ALA A 116 16.50 9.12 -3.65
CA ALA A 116 15.25 9.04 -4.39
C ALA A 116 15.44 8.26 -5.70
N LEU A 117 14.40 7.53 -6.10
CA LEU A 117 14.27 6.84 -7.37
C LEU A 117 13.11 7.45 -8.16
N GLU A 118 12.87 6.94 -9.36
CA GLU A 118 11.73 7.35 -10.17
C GLU A 118 10.41 7.13 -9.39
N PRO A 119 9.55 8.16 -9.33
CA PRO A 119 8.22 8.03 -8.75
C PRO A 119 7.39 6.99 -9.50
N LYS A 120 6.43 6.37 -8.82
CA LYS A 120 5.48 5.45 -9.47
C LYS A 120 4.10 6.08 -9.52
N LEU A 121 3.51 6.08 -10.71
CA LEU A 121 2.09 6.33 -10.89
C LEU A 121 1.28 5.13 -10.38
N MET A 122 -0.02 5.38 -10.16
CA MET A 122 -0.98 4.29 -9.94
C MET A 122 -1.10 3.43 -11.19
N SER A 123 -1.67 2.23 -11.05
CA SER A 123 -1.89 1.31 -12.16
C SER A 123 -3.36 1.28 -12.58
N ASP A 124 -3.64 1.02 -13.86
CA ASP A 124 -4.99 0.79 -14.37
C ASP A 124 -5.42 -0.69 -14.33
N MET A 125 -4.62 -1.55 -13.68
CA MET A 125 -4.95 -2.97 -13.45
C MET A 125 -6.26 -3.12 -12.68
N GLN A 126 -7.10 -4.05 -13.12
CA GLN A 126 -8.45 -4.23 -12.58
C GLN A 126 -8.49 -5.05 -11.27
N ILE A 127 -7.33 -5.49 -10.79
CA ILE A 127 -7.18 -6.20 -9.51
C ILE A 127 -6.19 -5.43 -8.65
N VAL A 128 -6.62 -5.12 -7.43
CA VAL A 128 -5.79 -4.47 -6.42
C VAL A 128 -5.91 -5.19 -5.08
N PHE A 129 -4.85 -5.08 -4.28
CA PHE A 129 -4.73 -5.76 -3.01
C PHE A 129 -4.17 -4.82 -1.95
N ALA A 130 -4.81 -4.80 -0.78
CA ALA A 130 -4.29 -4.18 0.42
C ALA A 130 -3.85 -5.26 1.42
N LYS A 131 -2.60 -5.17 1.89
CA LYS A 131 -2.04 -6.10 2.88
C LYS A 131 -2.73 -5.96 4.24
N HIS A 132 -3.16 -4.75 4.59
CA HIS A 132 -3.74 -4.41 5.87
C HIS A 132 -4.95 -3.49 5.66
N ILE A 133 -6.14 -3.95 5.99
CA ILE A 133 -7.33 -3.11 6.23
C ILE A 133 -7.69 -3.26 7.69
N THR A 134 -7.85 -2.15 8.41
CA THR A 134 -8.21 -2.19 9.84
C THR A 134 -9.58 -2.85 10.04
N CYS A 135 -9.66 -3.76 11.00
CA CYS A 135 -10.88 -4.45 11.36
C CYS A 135 -10.97 -4.63 12.88
N ASP A 136 -12.17 -4.88 13.40
CA ASP A 136 -12.32 -5.25 14.80
C ASP A 136 -11.71 -6.65 15.05
N GLU A 137 -11.16 -6.87 16.25
CA GLU A 137 -10.51 -8.14 16.62
C GLU A 137 -11.42 -9.35 16.41
N ASN A 138 -12.68 -9.21 16.80
CA ASN A 138 -13.67 -10.28 16.79
C ASN A 138 -14.58 -10.24 15.55
N ALA A 139 -14.30 -9.38 14.57
CA ALA A 139 -15.09 -9.33 13.35
C ALA A 139 -15.00 -10.67 12.60
N SER A 140 -16.18 -11.20 12.26
CA SER A 140 -16.32 -12.26 11.27
C SER A 140 -15.84 -11.77 9.91
N GLU A 141 -15.58 -12.73 9.01
CA GLU A 141 -15.20 -12.41 7.63
C GLU A 141 -16.30 -11.62 6.91
N GLU A 142 -17.57 -11.98 7.15
CA GLU A 142 -18.73 -11.31 6.56
C GLU A 142 -18.85 -9.86 7.02
N GLU A 143 -18.73 -9.59 8.32
CA GLU A 143 -18.75 -8.22 8.87
C GLU A 143 -17.60 -7.37 8.31
N PHE A 144 -16.41 -7.95 8.18
CA PHE A 144 -15.25 -7.29 7.58
C PHE A 144 -15.50 -6.93 6.10
N LEU A 145 -16.02 -7.88 5.32
CA LEU A 145 -16.36 -7.67 3.91
C LEU A 145 -17.46 -6.62 3.75
N GLN A 146 -18.50 -6.66 4.58
CA GLN A 146 -19.60 -5.69 4.54
C GLN A 146 -19.13 -4.27 4.89
N THR A 147 -18.26 -4.14 5.89
CA THR A 147 -17.65 -2.86 6.27
C THR A 147 -16.76 -2.32 5.15
N SER A 148 -15.92 -3.18 4.57
CA SER A 148 -15.06 -2.83 3.44
C SER A 148 -15.87 -2.42 2.21
N PHE A 149 -16.96 -3.13 1.92
CA PHE A 149 -17.89 -2.80 0.83
C PHE A 149 -18.52 -1.42 1.01
N THR A 150 -18.96 -1.09 2.23
CA THR A 150 -19.53 0.22 2.55
C THR A 150 -18.51 1.35 2.33
N GLN A 151 -17.25 1.13 2.71
CA GLN A 151 -16.17 2.10 2.47
C GLN A 151 -15.85 2.27 0.98
N LEU A 152 -15.87 1.18 0.20
CA LEU A 152 -15.70 1.24 -1.26
C LEU A 152 -16.86 1.99 -1.93
N GLN A 153 -18.10 1.78 -1.49
CA GLN A 153 -19.26 2.53 -1.98
C GLN A 153 -19.16 4.02 -1.69
N ALA A 154 -18.60 4.41 -0.54
CA ALA A 154 -18.35 5.81 -0.22
C ALA A 154 -17.35 6.48 -1.19
N LEU A 155 -16.51 5.70 -1.88
CA LEU A 155 -15.63 6.16 -2.96
C LEU A 155 -16.30 6.10 -4.35
N GLY A 156 -17.58 5.73 -4.43
CA GLY A 156 -18.29 5.52 -5.69
C GLY A 156 -17.93 4.22 -6.40
N ILE A 157 -17.34 3.25 -5.68
CA ILE A 157 -16.93 1.95 -6.21
C ILE A 157 -17.92 0.89 -5.75
N VAL A 158 -18.49 0.15 -6.69
CA VAL A 158 -19.35 -1.01 -6.40
C VAL A 158 -18.59 -2.27 -6.84
N PRO A 159 -17.79 -2.87 -5.95
CA PRO A 159 -16.93 -3.99 -6.32
C PRO A 159 -17.78 -5.22 -6.65
N LYS A 160 -17.43 -5.92 -7.74
CA LYS A 160 -18.08 -7.20 -8.11
C LYS A 160 -17.51 -8.38 -7.35
N LYS A 161 -16.22 -8.31 -7.02
CA LYS A 161 -15.47 -9.37 -6.36
C LYS A 161 -14.60 -8.78 -5.26
N MET A 162 -14.78 -9.31 -4.05
CA MET A 162 -13.95 -9.01 -2.89
C MET A 162 -13.54 -10.33 -2.24
N MET A 163 -12.33 -10.39 -1.71
CA MET A 163 -11.82 -11.55 -1.00
C MET A 163 -11.02 -11.09 0.21
N ALA A 164 -11.49 -11.48 1.39
CA ALA A 164 -10.73 -11.35 2.63
C ALA A 164 -9.60 -12.37 2.64
N GLY A 165 -8.51 -12.06 3.35
CA GLY A 165 -7.38 -12.96 3.44
C GLY A 165 -6.80 -13.01 4.84
N LEU A 166 -5.48 -12.89 4.93
CA LEU A 166 -4.75 -13.07 6.17
C LEU A 166 -5.06 -11.97 7.18
N LYS A 167 -5.38 -12.38 8.41
CA LYS A 167 -5.43 -11.49 9.57
C LYS A 167 -4.03 -11.23 10.11
N ARG A 168 -3.72 -9.97 10.44
CA ARG A 168 -2.42 -9.52 10.97
C ARG A 168 -2.64 -8.51 12.08
N LYS A 169 -1.60 -8.28 12.87
CA LYS A 169 -1.58 -7.32 13.98
C LYS A 169 -0.46 -6.31 13.75
N ILE A 170 -0.71 -5.06 14.14
CA ILE A 170 0.30 -4.00 14.21
C ILE A 170 0.35 -3.52 15.66
N SER A 171 1.51 -3.62 16.30
CA SER A 171 1.69 -3.20 17.68
C SER A 171 1.95 -1.70 17.74
N THR A 172 1.22 -1.02 18.61
CA THR A 172 1.46 0.40 18.92
C THR A 172 1.46 0.60 20.44
N PRO A 173 2.03 1.71 20.95
CA PRO A 173 1.96 2.04 22.37
C PRO A 173 0.52 2.20 22.90
N ASN A 174 -0.44 2.47 22.02
CA ASN A 174 -1.85 2.65 22.37
C ASN A 174 -2.65 1.33 22.30
N GLY A 175 -2.01 0.22 21.96
CA GLY A 175 -2.64 -1.08 21.79
C GLY A 175 -2.40 -1.70 20.41
N ILE A 176 -3.04 -2.85 20.20
CA ILE A 176 -2.92 -3.63 18.97
C ILE A 176 -3.95 -3.15 17.95
N ILE A 177 -3.51 -2.89 16.72
CA ILE A 177 -4.39 -2.67 15.58
C ILE A 177 -4.55 -4.00 14.85
N HIS A 178 -5.79 -4.48 14.78
CA HIS A 178 -6.14 -5.68 14.04
C HIS A 178 -6.42 -5.35 12.58
N THR A 179 -5.92 -6.18 11.68
CA THR A 179 -6.04 -5.97 10.25
C THR A 179 -6.37 -7.26 9.52
N CYS A 180 -7.03 -7.15 8.38
CA CYS A 180 -7.26 -8.23 7.43
C CYS A 180 -6.86 -7.76 6.04
N SER A 181 -6.21 -8.62 5.26
CA SER A 181 -5.90 -8.28 3.86
C SER A 181 -7.16 -8.34 3.00
N LEU A 182 -7.24 -7.49 1.99
CA LEU A 182 -8.38 -7.43 1.07
C LEU A 182 -7.92 -7.39 -0.38
N MET A 183 -8.43 -8.30 -1.21
CA MET A 183 -8.35 -8.21 -2.66
C MET A 183 -9.68 -7.70 -3.21
N VAL A 184 -9.61 -6.80 -4.20
CA VAL A 184 -10.76 -6.33 -4.98
C VAL A 184 -10.44 -6.54 -6.46
N ALA A 185 -11.35 -7.16 -7.20
CA ALA A 185 -11.18 -7.51 -8.60
C ALA A 185 -12.36 -7.04 -9.47
N ASP A 186 -12.16 -7.12 -10.78
CA ASP A 186 -13.09 -6.66 -11.83
C ASP A 186 -13.44 -5.15 -11.72
N LEU A 187 -12.46 -4.35 -11.30
CA LEU A 187 -12.61 -2.89 -11.20
C LEU A 187 -12.50 -2.23 -12.58
N ARG A 188 -13.29 -1.17 -12.83
CA ARG A 188 -13.01 -0.25 -13.92
C ARG A 188 -11.65 0.42 -13.68
N LYS A 189 -10.95 0.80 -14.76
CA LYS A 189 -9.65 1.47 -14.68
C LYS A 189 -9.66 2.68 -13.73
N THR A 190 -10.69 3.52 -13.84
CA THR A 190 -10.91 4.67 -12.96
C THR A 190 -11.11 4.28 -11.50
N GLU A 191 -11.90 3.25 -11.22
CA GLU A 191 -12.12 2.75 -9.85
C GLU A 191 -10.85 2.20 -9.23
N SER A 192 -10.04 1.46 -10.01
CA SER A 192 -8.76 0.94 -9.56
C SER A 192 -7.80 2.05 -9.17
N VAL A 193 -7.70 3.10 -10.00
CA VAL A 193 -6.87 4.27 -9.68
C VAL A 193 -7.41 4.98 -8.45
N THR A 194 -8.70 5.30 -8.39
CA THR A 194 -9.33 5.95 -7.22
C THR A 194 -9.06 5.18 -5.92
N LEU A 195 -9.19 3.85 -5.95
CA LEU A 195 -8.96 3.00 -4.79
C LEU A 195 -7.48 3.00 -4.37
N GLN A 196 -6.54 3.01 -5.31
CA GLN A 196 -5.13 3.15 -4.99
C GLN A 196 -4.84 4.53 -4.38
N GLU A 197 -5.33 5.62 -4.98
CA GLU A 197 -5.09 6.97 -4.47
C GLU A 197 -5.65 7.17 -3.05
N GLN A 198 -6.93 6.84 -2.86
CA GLN A 198 -7.68 7.16 -1.65
C GLN A 198 -7.56 6.10 -0.57
N GLY A 199 -7.49 4.82 -0.94
CA GLY A 199 -7.56 3.70 -0.02
C GLY A 199 -8.86 3.62 0.78
N ILE A 200 -8.94 2.70 1.73
CA ILE A 200 -10.06 2.59 2.69
C ILE A 200 -9.53 2.36 4.11
N GLY A 201 -10.35 2.63 5.12
CA GLY A 201 -9.97 2.49 6.52
C GLY A 201 -9.03 3.57 7.03
N ALA A 202 -8.46 3.34 8.21
CA ALA A 202 -7.62 4.29 8.93
C ALA A 202 -6.13 3.89 8.88
N HIS A 203 -5.27 4.67 9.56
CA HIS A 203 -3.86 4.34 9.80
C HIS A 203 -2.99 4.16 8.54
N ARG A 204 -3.19 4.97 7.50
CA ARG A 204 -2.39 4.95 6.27
C ARG A 204 -0.89 5.15 6.47
N LEU A 205 -0.50 5.91 7.49
CA LEU A 205 0.91 6.06 7.88
C LEU A 205 1.52 4.80 8.52
N LEU A 206 0.70 3.79 8.84
CA LEU A 206 1.12 2.47 9.30
C LEU A 206 0.96 1.40 8.20
N GLY A 207 0.69 1.81 6.96
CA GLY A 207 0.50 0.91 5.82
C GLY A 207 -0.89 0.29 5.72
N CYS A 208 -1.85 0.74 6.52
CA CYS A 208 -3.24 0.32 6.42
C CYS A 208 -3.98 1.04 5.29
N GLY A 209 -4.90 0.36 4.62
CA GLY A 209 -5.74 0.96 3.59
C GLY A 209 -5.04 1.22 2.26
N LEU A 210 -3.78 0.79 2.09
CA LEU A 210 -3.01 1.06 0.88
C LEU A 210 -3.13 -0.10 -0.10
N PHE A 211 -3.68 0.18 -1.27
CA PHE A 211 -3.84 -0.80 -2.34
C PHE A 211 -2.68 -0.75 -3.34
N LEU A 212 -2.21 -1.93 -3.72
CA LEU A 212 -1.22 -2.17 -4.76
C LEU A 212 -1.84 -3.01 -5.88
N PRO A 213 -1.49 -2.76 -7.14
CA PRO A 213 -1.99 -3.56 -8.26
C PRO A 213 -1.45 -4.99 -8.19
N GLN A 214 -2.30 -5.94 -8.55
CA GLN A 214 -1.95 -7.35 -8.68
C GLN A 214 -2.09 -7.78 -10.13
N LYS A 215 -1.18 -8.66 -10.56
CA LYS A 215 -1.32 -9.31 -11.86
C LYS A 215 -2.57 -10.19 -11.84
N GLY A 216 -3.41 -10.03 -12.85
CA GLY A 216 -4.56 -10.90 -13.07
C GLY A 216 -4.14 -12.35 -13.27
N ILE A 217 -5.10 -13.25 -13.03
CA ILE A 217 -4.98 -14.68 -13.35
C ILE A 217 -5.69 -14.98 -14.69
N ASP A 218 -5.98 -13.94 -15.47
CA ASP A 218 -6.63 -14.12 -16.77
C ASP A 218 -5.78 -15.07 -17.62
N SER A 219 -6.43 -16.15 -18.07
CA SER A 219 -5.80 -17.17 -18.87
C SER A 219 -5.26 -16.55 -20.15
N VAL A 220 -4.06 -16.95 -20.56
CA VAL A 220 -3.33 -16.43 -21.74
C VAL A 220 -4.07 -16.66 -23.07
N ASN A 221 -5.30 -17.19 -23.05
CA ASN A 221 -6.08 -17.59 -24.22
C ASN A 221 -7.36 -16.76 -24.45
N ALA A 222 -7.52 -15.60 -23.81
CA ALA A 222 -8.61 -14.68 -24.17
C ALA A 222 -8.13 -13.68 -25.24
N VAL A 223 -8.03 -14.16 -26.49
CA VAL A 223 -7.93 -13.34 -27.72
C VAL A 223 -9.06 -13.76 -28.64
#